data_AF-A0A7X4FVK3-F1
#
_entry.id   AF-A0A7X4FVK3-F1
#
_cell.length_a   1.000
_cell.length_b   1.000
_cell.length_c   1.000
_cell.angle_alpha   90.00
_cell.angle_beta   90.00
_cell.angle_gamma   90.00
#
_symmetry.space_group_name_H-M   'P 1'
#
loop_
_entity.id
_entity.type
_entity.pdbx_description
1 polymer ?
#
loop_
_entity_poly.entity_id
_entity_poly.type
_entity_poly.pdbx_seq_one_letter_code
_entity_poly.pdbx_strand_id
1 'polypeptide(L)'
;MIERRRAAVAYACALVVAGLVAATPFTASAQPNGGRIAFNMGFDTSHAYFFRGIRQERDGVIVQPYADATIMLLEGGEGLNSIGFTVGQWNSFHSSGRGTTSGPHTWYESDFFTGFALELENWEAGGSYTSYMSPSHSFGTVQE
;
A
#
# COMPACT_ATOMS: atom_id res chain seq x y z
N MET A 1 10.43 -24.09 28.53
CA MET A 1 10.93 -22.73 28.20
C MET A 1 10.42 -22.26 26.81
N ILE A 2 9.15 -22.48 26.47
CA ILE A 2 8.60 -22.23 25.11
C ILE A 2 7.37 -21.29 25.11
N GLU A 3 6.72 -21.06 26.25
CA GLU A 3 5.48 -20.26 26.30
C GLU A 3 5.67 -18.73 26.33
N ARG A 4 6.86 -18.23 26.70
CA ARG A 4 7.07 -16.79 26.91
C ARG A 4 7.19 -15.95 25.64
N ARG A 5 7.32 -16.57 24.46
CA ARG A 5 7.50 -15.83 23.18
C ARG A 5 6.19 -15.54 22.45
N ARG A 6 5.09 -16.22 22.77
CA ARG A 6 3.78 -15.99 22.12
C ARG A 6 3.04 -14.77 22.67
N ALA A 7 3.29 -14.40 23.92
CA ALA A 7 2.63 -13.26 24.56
C ALA A 7 3.14 -11.89 24.08
N ALA A 8 4.39 -11.79 23.61
CA ALA A 8 4.98 -10.52 23.20
C ALA A 8 4.39 -9.96 21.89
N VAL A 9 3.94 -10.84 20.98
CA VAL A 9 3.36 -10.43 19.68
C VAL A 9 1.90 -9.98 19.84
N ALA A 10 1.13 -10.61 20.74
CA ALA A 10 -0.25 -10.22 21.01
C ALA A 10 -0.36 -8.82 21.65
N TYR A 11 0.65 -8.39 22.40
CA TYR A 11 0.67 -7.06 23.03
C TYR A 11 0.99 -5.92 22.06
N ALA A 12 1.70 -6.18 20.96
CA ALA A 12 2.03 -5.16 19.97
C ALA A 12 0.80 -4.73 19.14
N CYS A 13 -0.12 -5.65 18.83
CA CYS A 13 -1.37 -5.32 18.13
C CYS A 13 -2.39 -4.61 19.04
N ALA A 14 -2.41 -4.90 20.34
CA ALA A 14 -3.37 -4.31 21.27
C ALA A 14 -3.08 -2.82 21.60
N LEU A 15 -1.81 -2.40 21.54
CA LEU A 15 -1.42 -1.02 21.88
C LEU A 15 -1.72 0.00 20.78
N VAL A 16 -1.92 -0.43 19.53
CA VAL A 16 -2.32 0.49 18.44
C VAL A 16 -3.82 0.84 18.53
N VAL A 17 -4.65 -0.05 19.08
CA VAL A 17 -6.11 0.14 19.14
C VAL A 17 -6.54 1.02 20.32
N ALA A 18 -5.82 1.00 21.45
CA ALA A 18 -6.22 1.74 22.66
C ALA A 18 -5.98 3.26 22.58
N GLY A 19 -5.09 3.73 21.69
CA GLY A 19 -4.80 5.16 21.52
C GLY A 19 -5.82 5.94 20.71
N LEU A 20 -6.77 5.26 20.05
CA LEU A 20 -7.67 5.88 19.07
C LEU A 20 -8.97 6.46 19.67
N VAL A 21 -9.29 6.15 20.93
CA VAL A 21 -10.63 6.42 21.51
C VAL A 21 -10.76 7.81 22.15
N ALA A 22 -9.67 8.58 22.25
CA ALA A 22 -9.68 9.93 22.86
C ALA A 22 -9.51 11.09 21.87
N ALA A 23 -9.52 10.83 20.55
CA ALA A 23 -9.56 11.89 19.56
C ALA A 23 -11.01 12.35 19.38
N THR A 24 -11.35 13.53 19.89
CA THR A 24 -12.52 14.27 19.41
C THR A 24 -12.50 14.26 17.87
N PRO A 25 -13.58 13.88 17.17
CA PRO A 25 -13.57 13.88 15.71
C PRO A 25 -13.34 15.31 15.25
N PHE A 26 -12.12 15.60 14.81
CA PHE A 26 -11.81 16.84 14.14
C PHE A 26 -12.53 16.75 12.81
N THR A 27 -13.71 17.38 12.72
CA THR A 27 -14.38 17.60 11.44
C THR A 27 -13.63 18.73 10.74
N ALA A 28 -12.41 18.42 10.29
CA ALA A 28 -11.79 19.22 9.26
C ALA A 28 -12.64 19.01 8.01
N SER A 29 -13.32 20.05 7.54
CA SER A 29 -13.76 20.07 6.15
C SER A 29 -12.49 19.98 5.31
N ALA A 30 -12.28 18.87 4.61
CA ALA A 30 -11.18 18.77 3.68
C ALA A 30 -11.35 19.89 2.65
N GLN A 31 -10.48 20.90 2.69
CA GLN A 31 -10.44 21.90 1.64
C GLN A 31 -10.07 21.17 0.34
N PRO A 32 -10.74 21.43 -0.80
CA PRO A 32 -10.31 20.90 -2.08
C PRO A 32 -8.83 21.19 -2.30
N ASN A 33 -8.08 20.18 -2.75
CA ASN A 33 -6.69 20.37 -3.11
C ASN A 33 -6.62 21.28 -4.34
N GLY A 34 -6.29 22.55 -4.15
CA GLY A 34 -6.06 23.51 -5.24
C GLY A 34 -4.62 23.49 -5.77
N GLY A 35 -3.77 22.59 -5.27
CA GLY A 35 -2.38 22.45 -5.67
C GLY A 35 -2.17 21.35 -6.71
N ARG A 36 -0.97 21.34 -7.30
CA ARG A 36 -0.56 20.34 -8.31
C ARG A 36 -0.06 19.03 -7.71
N ILE A 37 0.03 18.91 -6.39
CA ILE A 37 0.54 17.72 -5.71
C ILE A 37 -0.57 17.16 -4.83
N ALA A 38 -0.93 15.92 -5.07
CA ALA A 38 -1.82 15.14 -4.21
C ALA A 38 -1.02 14.07 -3.49
N PHE A 39 -1.31 13.86 -2.22
CA PHE A 39 -0.72 12.79 -1.42
C PHE A 39 -1.85 11.91 -0.90
N ASN A 40 -1.66 10.61 -1.01
CA ASN A 40 -2.62 9.62 -0.57
C ASN A 40 -1.88 8.56 0.25
N MET A 41 -2.46 8.18 1.38
CA MET A 41 -1.92 7.12 2.22
C MET A 41 -3.05 6.46 2.98
N GLY A 42 -2.84 5.21 3.34
CA GLY A 42 -3.84 4.44 4.06
C GLY A 42 -3.32 3.06 4.39
N PHE A 43 -4.23 2.24 4.86
CA PHE A 43 -4.00 0.82 4.99
C PHE A 43 -5.29 0.06 4.81
N ASP A 44 -5.19 -1.08 4.16
CA ASP A 44 -6.27 -2.05 4.10
C ASP A 44 -5.99 -3.21 5.06
N THR A 45 -7.05 -3.89 5.49
CA THR A 45 -6.94 -5.12 6.27
C THR A 45 -7.72 -6.23 5.61
N SER A 46 -7.13 -7.41 5.55
CA SER A 46 -7.77 -8.60 4.99
C SER A 46 -7.43 -9.84 5.81
N HIS A 47 -8.20 -10.91 5.62
CA HIS A 47 -7.92 -12.24 6.15
C HIS A 47 -7.45 -13.23 5.06
N ALA A 48 -7.41 -12.81 3.80
CA ALA A 48 -6.94 -13.62 2.69
C ALA A 48 -6.15 -12.77 1.67
N TYR A 49 -5.09 -13.35 1.12
CA TYR A 49 -4.25 -12.70 0.10
C TYR A 49 -4.19 -13.54 -1.18
N PHE A 50 -4.44 -12.89 -2.31
CA PHE A 50 -4.33 -13.48 -3.64
C PHE A 50 -3.39 -12.61 -4.46
N PHE A 51 -2.34 -13.22 -5.00
CA PHE A 51 -1.39 -12.58 -5.88
C PHE A 51 -1.65 -13.06 -7.30
N ARG A 52 -2.04 -12.17 -8.21
CA ARG A 52 -2.36 -12.50 -9.62
C ARG A 52 -3.34 -13.67 -9.76
N GLY A 53 -4.36 -13.70 -8.89
CA GLY A 53 -5.36 -14.77 -8.86
C GLY A 53 -4.90 -16.08 -8.19
N ILE A 54 -3.63 -16.20 -7.82
CA ILE A 54 -3.08 -17.35 -7.08
C ILE A 54 -3.20 -17.08 -5.58
N ARG A 55 -3.76 -18.03 -4.85
CA ARG A 55 -4.00 -17.93 -3.41
C ARG A 55 -2.68 -18.07 -2.63
N GLN A 56 -2.33 -17.05 -1.84
CA GLN A 56 -1.11 -17.04 -1.01
C GLN A 56 -1.42 -17.33 0.48
N GLU A 57 -2.42 -16.67 1.06
CA GLU A 57 -2.78 -16.76 2.49
C GLU A 57 -4.32 -16.84 2.66
N ARG A 58 -4.82 -17.61 3.65
CA ARG A 58 -6.25 -17.68 4.03
C ARG A 58 -6.54 -17.51 5.51
N ASP A 59 -5.50 -17.48 6.34
CA ASP A 59 -5.64 -17.54 7.79
C ASP A 59 -4.80 -16.43 8.42
N GLY A 60 -5.34 -15.80 9.46
CA GLY A 60 -4.69 -14.69 10.17
C GLY A 60 -5.11 -13.31 9.68
N VAL A 61 -4.37 -12.31 10.13
CA VAL A 61 -4.55 -10.90 9.79
C VAL A 61 -3.47 -10.47 8.80
N ILE A 62 -3.89 -9.76 7.76
CA ILE A 62 -3.04 -9.09 6.79
C ILE A 62 -3.29 -7.59 6.89
N VAL A 63 -2.22 -6.79 6.99
CA VAL A 63 -2.28 -5.33 6.99
C VAL A 63 -1.49 -4.81 5.79
N GLN A 64 -2.11 -3.92 5.02
CA GLN A 64 -1.62 -3.50 3.72
C GLN A 64 -1.49 -1.98 3.65
N PRO A 65 -0.44 -1.41 4.27
CA PRO A 65 -0.25 0.03 4.22
C PRO A 65 0.29 0.45 2.84
N TYR A 66 -0.19 1.61 2.39
CA TYR A 66 0.26 2.24 1.16
C TYR A 66 0.44 3.74 1.35
N ALA A 67 1.31 4.30 0.53
CA ALA A 67 1.44 5.74 0.37
C ALA A 67 1.88 6.06 -1.06
N ASP A 68 1.30 7.10 -1.63
CA ASP A 68 1.60 7.57 -2.97
C ASP A 68 1.48 9.09 -3.05
N ALA A 69 2.16 9.65 -4.06
CA ALA A 69 2.06 11.04 -4.41
C ALA A 69 1.87 11.16 -5.92
N THR A 70 0.93 12.01 -6.32
CA THR A 70 0.70 12.38 -7.71
C THR A 70 1.03 13.85 -7.91
N ILE A 71 1.79 14.14 -8.98
CA ILE A 71 2.16 15.48 -9.41
C ILE A 71 1.51 15.74 -10.77
N MET A 72 0.67 16.77 -10.84
CA MET A 72 0.11 17.29 -12.08
C MET A 72 1.15 18.13 -12.81
N LEU A 73 1.79 17.53 -13.82
CA LEU A 73 2.80 18.17 -14.66
C LEU A 73 2.18 19.14 -15.66
N LEU A 74 0.96 18.85 -16.12
CA LEU A 74 0.18 19.68 -17.02
C LEU A 74 -1.30 19.61 -16.65
N GLU A 75 -2.01 20.73 -16.83
CA GLU A 75 -3.45 20.85 -16.60
C GLU A 75 -4.03 21.98 -17.47
N GLY A 76 -5.10 21.69 -18.21
CA GLY A 76 -5.89 22.67 -18.97
C GLY A 76 -5.46 22.96 -20.41
N GLY A 77 -4.91 21.96 -21.13
CA GLY A 77 -4.61 22.11 -22.57
C GLY A 77 -5.79 21.77 -23.49
N GLU A 78 -5.75 22.24 -24.74
CA GLU A 78 -6.70 21.81 -25.79
C GLU A 78 -6.23 20.47 -26.39
N GLY A 79 -7.10 19.46 -26.39
CA GLY A 79 -6.80 18.10 -26.84
C GLY A 79 -6.10 17.23 -25.79
N LEU A 80 -5.05 17.73 -25.13
CA LEU A 80 -4.41 17.12 -23.97
C LEU A 80 -4.77 17.90 -22.70
N ASN A 81 -5.70 17.36 -21.92
CA ASN A 81 -6.25 17.99 -20.73
C ASN A 81 -5.25 17.97 -19.58
N SER A 82 -4.59 16.83 -19.34
CA SER A 82 -3.70 16.68 -18.18
C SER A 82 -2.58 15.65 -18.37
N ILE A 83 -1.49 15.86 -17.62
CA ILE A 83 -0.41 14.89 -17.44
C ILE A 83 -0.16 14.73 -15.94
N GLY A 84 -0.46 13.56 -15.39
CA GLY A 84 -0.16 13.18 -14.02
C GLY A 84 1.04 12.25 -13.95
N PHE A 85 1.94 12.48 -12.99
CA PHE A 85 3.00 11.54 -12.62
C PHE A 85 2.75 11.04 -11.20
N THR A 86 2.70 9.72 -11.02
CA THR A 86 2.50 9.09 -9.72
C THR A 86 3.72 8.28 -9.32
N VAL A 87 4.07 8.33 -8.04
CA VAL A 87 5.02 7.42 -7.41
C VAL A 87 4.45 6.96 -6.08
N GLY A 88 4.61 5.68 -5.77
CA GLY A 88 4.08 5.12 -4.54
C GLY A 88 4.74 3.84 -4.12
N GLN A 89 4.38 3.44 -2.91
CA GLN A 89 4.83 2.23 -2.26
C GLN A 89 3.63 1.57 -1.60
N TRP A 90 3.49 0.27 -1.84
CA TRP A 90 2.54 -0.60 -1.16
C TRP A 90 3.27 -1.71 -0.43
N ASN A 91 2.71 -2.22 0.66
CA ASN A 91 3.28 -3.33 1.43
C ASN A 91 2.21 -4.31 1.86
N SER A 92 2.60 -5.56 2.09
CA SER A 92 1.74 -6.62 2.64
C SER A 92 2.41 -7.23 3.87
N PHE A 93 1.79 -7.07 5.03
CA PHE A 93 2.25 -7.69 6.28
C PHE A 93 1.33 -8.82 6.71
N HIS A 94 1.86 -10.02 6.85
CA HIS A 94 1.12 -11.25 7.13
C HIS A 94 1.42 -11.77 8.53
N SER A 95 0.39 -11.97 9.35
CA SER A 95 0.56 -12.46 10.72
C SER A 95 1.06 -13.91 10.83
N SER A 96 0.81 -14.74 9.82
CA SER A 96 1.20 -16.15 9.82
C SER A 96 2.68 -16.35 9.48
N GLY A 97 3.25 -15.41 8.69
CA GLY A 97 4.57 -15.46 8.05
C GLY A 97 4.84 -16.69 7.19
N ARG A 98 3.78 -17.33 6.69
CA ARG A 98 3.84 -18.52 5.84
C ARG A 98 4.63 -18.22 4.56
N GLY A 99 5.55 -19.12 4.21
CA GLY A 99 6.37 -19.01 2.99
C GLY A 99 7.67 -18.22 3.15
N THR A 100 7.97 -17.67 4.34
CA THR A 100 9.25 -17.01 4.60
C THR A 100 10.40 -18.00 4.52
N THR A 101 11.41 -17.71 3.70
CA THR A 101 12.64 -18.52 3.63
C THR A 101 13.81 -17.83 4.33
N SER A 102 13.82 -16.49 4.36
CA SER A 102 14.78 -15.65 5.11
C SER A 102 14.28 -14.21 5.22
N GLY A 103 14.82 -13.39 6.14
CA GLY A 103 14.39 -12.00 6.33
C GLY A 103 13.19 -11.82 7.29
N PRO A 104 12.51 -10.65 7.28
CA PRO A 104 11.45 -10.34 8.22
C PRO A 104 10.21 -11.22 7.95
N HIS A 105 9.92 -12.12 8.90
CA HIS A 105 8.88 -13.15 8.76
C HIS A 105 7.48 -12.62 8.43
N THR A 106 7.16 -11.40 8.86
CA THR A 106 5.83 -10.81 8.65
C THR A 106 5.76 -9.93 7.41
N TRP A 107 6.88 -9.51 6.80
CA TRP A 107 6.87 -8.61 5.64
C TRP A 107 6.89 -9.43 4.36
N TYR A 108 5.69 -9.79 3.92
CA TYR A 108 5.49 -10.69 2.80
C TYR A 108 5.93 -10.02 1.48
N GLU A 109 5.48 -8.79 1.27
CA GLU A 109 5.60 -8.11 -0.02
C GLU A 109 5.77 -6.60 0.12
N SER A 110 6.51 -6.03 -0.82
CA SER A 110 6.82 -4.60 -0.94
C SER A 110 6.84 -4.23 -2.42
N ASP A 111 5.88 -3.41 -2.82
CA ASP A 111 5.67 -3.03 -4.21
C ASP A 111 5.97 -1.55 -4.40
N PHE A 112 7.04 -1.26 -5.12
CA PHE A 112 7.31 0.09 -5.59
C PHE A 112 6.62 0.28 -6.93
N PHE A 113 5.87 1.37 -7.10
CA PHE A 113 5.22 1.68 -8.37
C PHE A 113 5.40 3.14 -8.76
N THR A 114 5.46 3.37 -10.06
CA THR A 114 5.44 4.71 -10.65
C THR A 114 4.75 4.68 -12.00
N GLY A 115 4.17 5.80 -12.42
CA GLY A 115 3.52 5.84 -13.73
C GLY A 115 3.13 7.25 -14.15
N PHE A 116 2.72 7.34 -15.40
CA PHE A 116 2.12 8.54 -15.99
C PHE A 116 0.70 8.23 -16.45
N ALA A 117 -0.18 9.19 -16.26
CA ALA A 117 -1.51 9.22 -16.84
C ALA A 117 -1.64 10.46 -17.72
N LEU A 118 -2.17 10.28 -18.92
CA LEU A 118 -2.45 11.30 -19.92
C LEU A 118 -3.95 11.34 -20.10
N GLU A 119 -4.56 12.47 -19.80
CA GLU A 119 -5.96 12.71 -20.08
C GLU A 119 -6.07 13.53 -21.35
N LEU A 120 -6.68 12.95 -22.37
CA LEU A 120 -7.07 13.58 -23.62
C LEU A 120 -8.59 13.83 -23.58
N GLU A 121 -9.11 14.71 -24.43
CA GLU A 121 -10.55 15.08 -24.42
C GLU A 121 -11.54 13.92 -24.19
N ASN A 122 -11.33 12.80 -24.89
CA ASN A 122 -12.22 11.62 -24.84
C ASN A 122 -11.49 10.32 -24.51
N TRP A 123 -10.19 10.39 -24.17
CA TRP A 123 -9.35 9.20 -24.00
C TRP A 123 -8.43 9.37 -22.80
N GLU A 124 -8.18 8.27 -22.11
CA GLU A 124 -7.10 8.19 -21.13
C GLU A 124 -6.06 7.19 -21.63
N ALA A 125 -4.79 7.56 -21.54
CA ALA A 125 -3.67 6.68 -21.81
C ALA A 125 -2.68 6.76 -20.66
N GLY A 126 -2.05 5.65 -20.33
CA GLY A 126 -1.09 5.64 -19.24
C GLY A 126 -0.07 4.53 -19.39
N GLY A 127 1.03 4.68 -18.67
CA GLY A 127 2.06 3.69 -18.53
C GLY A 127 2.49 3.65 -17.07
N SER A 128 2.68 2.45 -16.54
CA SER A 128 3.12 2.23 -15.17
C SER A 128 4.23 1.20 -15.14
N TYR A 129 5.13 1.38 -14.20
CA TYR A 129 6.15 0.42 -13.80
C TYR A 129 5.87 -0.01 -12.36
N THR A 130 5.92 -1.31 -12.10
CA THR A 130 5.81 -1.87 -10.74
C THR A 130 6.91 -2.90 -10.50
N SER A 131 7.64 -2.74 -9.40
CA SER A 131 8.62 -3.72 -8.90
C SER A 131 8.08 -4.42 -7.67
N TYR A 132 7.74 -5.69 -7.83
CA TYR A 132 7.24 -6.57 -6.77
C TYR A 132 8.40 -7.26 -6.07
N MET A 133 8.55 -7.03 -4.77
CA MET A 133 9.66 -7.56 -3.97
C MET A 133 9.13 -8.35 -2.79
N SER A 134 9.87 -9.38 -2.37
CA SER A 134 9.56 -10.16 -1.17
C SER A 134 10.65 -10.00 -0.11
N PRO A 135 10.47 -9.12 0.89
CA PRO A 135 11.43 -8.96 1.98
C PRO A 135 11.65 -10.25 2.80
N SER A 136 10.60 -11.06 2.92
CA SER A 136 10.59 -12.40 3.51
C SER A 136 11.16 -13.51 2.60
N HIS A 137 11.65 -13.14 1.40
CA HIS A 137 12.18 -14.06 0.40
C HIS A 137 11.23 -15.21 0.06
N SER A 138 9.93 -14.95 0.04
CA SER A 138 8.90 -15.92 -0.36
C SER A 138 8.82 -16.10 -1.88
N PHE A 139 9.29 -15.11 -2.64
CA PHE A 139 9.40 -15.12 -4.10
C PHE A 139 10.52 -14.18 -4.58
N GLY A 140 10.93 -14.32 -5.85
CA GLY A 140 11.95 -13.45 -6.46
C GLY A 140 11.36 -12.15 -7.00
N THR A 141 12.19 -11.12 -7.19
CA THR A 141 11.72 -9.83 -7.71
C THR A 141 11.14 -9.97 -9.12
N VAL A 142 9.95 -9.40 -9.33
CA VAL A 142 9.29 -9.31 -10.64
C VAL A 142 9.11 -7.83 -10.97
N GLN A 143 9.31 -7.47 -12.24
CA GLN A 143 9.04 -6.11 -12.73
C GLN A 143 8.07 -6.16 -13.91
N GLU A 144 7.13 -5.22 -13.92
CA GLU A 144 6.13 -5.02 -14.98
C GLU A 144 6.08 -3.55 -15.37
#